data_AF-E4PPU7-F1
#
_entry.id   AF-E4PPU7-F1
#
_cell.length_a   1.000
_cell.length_b   1.000
_cell.length_c   1.000
_cell.angle_alpha   90.00
_cell.angle_beta   90.00
_cell.angle_gamma   90.00
#
_symmetry.space_group_name_H-M   'P 1'
#
loop_
_entity.id
_entity.type
_entity.pdbx_description
1 polymer ?
#
loop_
_entity_poly.entity_id
_entity_poly.type
_entity_poly.pdbx_seq_one_letter_code
_entity_poly.pdbx_strand_id
1 'polypeptide(L)'
;MISLETIQAGKWDLTPLRELVEAGGEIHVFLDFHPPNRRARDDDNIIAAFKSGRDGLADALKIDDCHFRTHPFLKRDEIMKPDGEVRVVVTGKGPEA
;
A
#
# COMPACT_ATOMS: atom_id res chain seq x y z
N MET A 1 4.05 -8.76 -13.70
CA MET A 1 5.12 -7.98 -13.04
C MET A 1 5.42 -6.81 -13.96
N ILE A 2 5.11 -5.58 -13.53
CA ILE A 2 5.41 -4.38 -14.33
C ILE A 2 6.94 -4.17 -14.26
N SER A 3 7.60 -3.93 -15.40
CA SER A 3 9.05 -3.74 -15.40
C SER A 3 9.43 -2.40 -14.74
N LEU A 4 10.63 -2.32 -14.16
CA LEU A 4 11.17 -1.08 -13.59
C LEU A 4 11.16 0.06 -14.63
N GLU A 5 11.43 -0.28 -15.89
CA GLU A 5 11.40 0.66 -17.01
C GLU A 5 9.99 1.22 -17.25
N THR A 6 8.94 0.41 -17.11
CA THR A 6 7.55 0.90 -17.22
C THR A 6 7.18 1.82 -16.06
N ILE A 7 7.64 1.52 -14.84
CA ILE A 7 7.43 2.39 -13.66
C ILE A 7 8.15 3.74 -13.86
N GLN A 8 9.39 3.71 -14.34
CA GLN A 8 10.18 4.91 -14.63
C GLN A 8 9.65 5.71 -15.82
N ALA A 9 9.15 5.03 -16.87
CA ALA A 9 8.56 5.65 -18.06
C ALA A 9 7.22 6.34 -17.76
N GLY A 10 6.44 5.83 -16.81
CA GLY A 10 5.26 6.50 -16.25
C GLY A 10 5.59 7.77 -15.43
N LYS A 11 6.89 8.12 -15.31
CA LYS A 11 7.43 9.32 -14.65
C LYS A 11 7.00 9.51 -13.19
N TRP A 12 6.44 8.50 -12.53
CA TRP A 12 5.82 8.65 -11.22
C TRP A 12 4.88 9.87 -11.19
N ASP A 13 4.03 10.00 -12.22
CA ASP A 13 3.09 11.12 -12.27
C ASP A 13 2.03 10.96 -11.17
N LEU A 14 2.18 11.73 -10.10
CA LEU A 14 1.27 11.76 -8.95
C LEU A 14 0.18 12.82 -9.09
N THR A 15 0.18 13.59 -10.18
CA THR A 15 -0.80 14.66 -10.42
C THR A 15 -2.25 14.15 -10.29
N PRO A 16 -2.62 12.99 -10.87
CA PRO A 16 -3.99 12.48 -10.75
C PRO A 16 -4.40 12.15 -9.32
N LEU A 17 -3.46 11.68 -8.48
CA LEU A 17 -3.74 11.37 -7.08
C LEU A 17 -3.91 12.65 -6.25
N ARG A 18 -3.16 13.71 -6.57
CA ARG A 18 -3.29 15.01 -5.91
C ARG A 18 -4.60 15.70 -6.29
N GLU A 19 -4.93 15.71 -7.58
CA GLU A 19 -6.20 16.26 -8.07
C GLU A 19 -7.40 15.54 -7.44
N LEU A 20 -7.31 14.22 -7.28
CA LEU A 20 -8.33 13.44 -6.58
C LEU A 20 -8.49 13.90 -5.12
N VAL A 21 -7.39 14.08 -4.40
CA VAL A 21 -7.39 14.55 -3.01
C VAL A 21 -7.93 15.98 -2.89
N GLU A 22 -7.53 16.88 -3.79
CA GLU A 22 -8.05 18.26 -3.84
C GLU A 22 -9.56 18.29 -4.14
N ALA A 23 -10.07 17.34 -4.92
CA ALA A 23 -11.50 17.15 -5.16
C ALA A 23 -12.25 16.51 -3.97
N GLY A 24 -11.57 16.21 -2.86
CA GLY A 24 -12.13 15.57 -1.67
C GLY A 24 -12.28 14.05 -1.78
N GLY A 25 -11.61 13.42 -2.76
CA GLY A 25 -11.57 11.98 -2.92
C GLY A 25 -10.61 11.29 -1.94
N GLU A 26 -10.83 9.99 -1.74
CA GLU A 26 -9.97 9.14 -0.93
C GLU A 26 -8.96 8.38 -1.81
N ILE A 27 -7.73 8.21 -1.31
CA ILE A 27 -6.75 7.32 -1.92
C ILE A 27 -6.85 5.96 -1.26
N HIS A 28 -7.07 4.93 -2.06
CA HIS A 28 -7.15 3.57 -1.56
C HIS A 28 -5.74 2.94 -1.55
N VAL A 29 -5.34 2.46 -0.38
CA VAL A 29 -4.03 1.82 -0.15
C VAL A 29 -4.27 0.37 0.24
N PHE A 30 -4.02 -0.55 -0.68
CA PHE A 30 -4.13 -1.99 -0.44
C PHE A 30 -2.79 -2.52 0.07
N LEU A 31 -2.84 -3.22 1.20
CA LEU A 31 -1.68 -3.78 1.88
C LEU A 31 -1.83 -5.30 1.98
N ASP A 32 -1.14 -6.01 1.09
CA ASP A 32 -1.07 -7.47 1.13
C ASP A 32 0.15 -7.88 1.97
N PHE A 33 -0.12 -8.46 3.13
CA PHE A 33 0.89 -8.96 4.06
C PHE A 33 1.21 -10.43 3.76
N HIS A 34 2.43 -10.70 3.29
CA HIS A 34 2.95 -12.03 3.05
C HIS A 34 3.92 -12.42 4.17
N PRO A 35 3.52 -13.29 5.11
CA PRO A 35 4.32 -13.56 6.30
C PRO A 35 5.54 -14.46 6.01
N PRO A 36 6.64 -14.35 6.79
CA PRO A 36 7.81 -15.23 6.65
C PRO A 36 7.59 -16.67 7.11
N ASN A 37 6.55 -16.91 7.90
CA ASN A 37 6.24 -18.22 8.47
C ASN A 37 4.76 -18.33 8.83
N ARG A 38 4.31 -19.57 9.06
CA ARG A 38 2.93 -19.93 9.42
C ARG A 38 2.52 -19.61 10.87
N ARG A 39 3.29 -18.80 11.59
CA ARG A 39 2.87 -18.36 12.93
C ARG A 39 1.60 -17.54 12.81
N ALA A 40 0.66 -17.77 13.73
CA ALA A 40 -0.52 -16.94 13.86
C ALA A 40 -0.08 -15.49 14.12
N ARG A 41 -0.72 -14.57 13.40
CA ARG A 41 -0.58 -13.12 13.56
C ARG A 41 -1.98 -12.54 13.65
N ASP A 42 -2.09 -11.54 14.50
CA ASP A 42 -3.29 -10.75 14.67
C ASP A 42 -3.33 -9.67 13.60
N ASP A 43 -4.53 -9.36 13.10
CA ASP A 43 -4.71 -8.48 11.96
C ASP A 43 -4.45 -7.00 12.33
N ASP A 44 -4.64 -6.62 13.59
CA ASP A 44 -4.29 -5.29 14.11
C ASP A 44 -2.78 -5.11 14.30
N ASN A 45 -2.09 -6.15 14.78
CA ASN A 45 -0.66 -6.10 15.04
C ASN A 45 0.16 -5.95 13.75
N ILE A 46 -0.28 -6.54 12.64
CA ILE A 46 0.39 -6.36 11.34
C ILE A 46 0.23 -4.93 10.80
N ILE A 47 -0.92 -4.30 11.03
CA ILE A 47 -1.16 -2.91 10.64
C ILE A 47 -0.29 -1.97 11.50
N ALA A 48 -0.25 -2.21 12.80
CA ALA A 48 0.60 -1.47 13.73
C ALA A 48 2.08 -1.59 13.35
N ALA A 49 2.54 -2.79 13.00
CA ALA A 49 3.91 -3.03 12.54
C ALA A 49 4.26 -2.29 11.24
N PHE A 50 3.28 -2.07 10.36
CA PHE A 50 3.48 -1.34 9.10
C PHE A 50 3.33 0.18 9.23
N LYS A 51 3.13 0.72 10.43
CA LYS A 51 2.94 2.16 10.62
C LYS A 51 4.07 2.99 9.99
N SER A 52 5.33 2.62 10.21
CA SER A 52 6.46 3.34 9.61
C SER A 52 6.50 3.23 8.08
N GLY A 53 6.03 2.11 7.51
CA GLY A 53 5.90 1.93 6.07
C GLY A 53 4.83 2.84 5.47
N ARG A 54 3.70 2.99 6.18
CA ARG A 54 2.64 3.95 5.81
C ARG A 54 3.13 5.38 5.88
N ASP A 55 3.80 5.76 6.98
CA ASP A 55 4.34 7.12 7.16
C ASP A 55 5.37 7.43 6.04
N GLY A 56 6.26 6.48 5.73
CA GLY A 56 7.23 6.62 4.63
C GLY A 56 6.59 6.68 3.23
N LEU A 57 5.46 5.98 3.02
CA LEU A 57 4.70 6.07 1.76
C LEU A 57 4.09 7.47 1.58
N ALA A 58 3.51 8.03 2.63
CA ALA A 58 2.95 9.38 2.61
C ALA A 58 4.03 10.43 2.30
N ASP A 59 5.19 10.32 2.96
CA ASP A 59 6.36 11.18 2.72
C ASP A 59 6.86 11.07 1.27
N ALA A 60 6.96 9.85 0.73
CA ALA A 60 7.42 9.61 -0.64
C ALA A 60 6.45 10.17 -1.69
N LEU A 61 5.14 10.05 -1.45
CA LEU A 61 4.10 10.57 -2.34
C LEU A 61 3.89 12.08 -2.19
N LYS A 62 4.34 12.67 -1.07
CA LYS A 62 4.02 14.03 -0.63
C LYS A 62 2.52 14.26 -0.56
N ILE A 63 1.79 13.29 -0.02
CA ILE A 63 0.35 13.33 0.22
C ILE A 63 0.13 12.93 1.67
N ASP A 64 -0.67 13.72 2.39
CA ASP A 64 -1.00 13.45 3.78
C ASP A 64 -1.77 12.12 3.91
N ASP A 65 -1.38 11.29 4.87
CA ASP A 65 -1.95 9.96 5.07
C ASP A 65 -3.38 10.00 5.63
N CYS A 66 -3.88 11.17 6.04
CA CYS A 66 -5.29 11.37 6.38
C CYS A 66 -6.24 11.12 5.19
N HIS A 67 -5.74 11.21 3.96
CA HIS A 67 -6.51 10.90 2.75
C HIS A 67 -6.45 9.41 2.38
N PHE A 68 -5.70 8.59 3.13
CA PHE A 68 -5.52 7.18 2.83
C PHE A 68 -6.60 6.32 3.49
N ARG A 69 -7.36 5.62 2.64
CA ARG A 69 -8.23 4.52 3.04
C ARG A 69 -7.48 3.20 2.91
N THR A 70 -7.06 2.64 4.04
CA THR A 70 -6.24 1.42 4.07
C THR A 70 -7.10 0.16 3.97
N HIS A 71 -6.69 -0.78 3.12
CA HIS A 71 -7.30 -2.10 2.92
C HIS A 71 -6.27 -3.18 3.25
N PRO A 72 -6.18 -3.62 4.51
CA PRO A 72 -5.21 -4.63 4.93
C PRO A 72 -5.71 -6.04 4.62
N PHE A 73 -4.84 -6.90 4.10
CA PHE A 73 -5.14 -8.30 3.87
C PHE A 73 -3.95 -9.19 4.24
N LEU A 74 -4.18 -10.16 5.13
CA LEU A 74 -3.15 -11.11 5.55
C LEU A 74 -3.21 -12.38 4.70
N LYS A 75 -2.20 -12.60 3.86
CA LYS A 75 -2.07 -13.80 3.01
C LYS A 75 -1.44 -14.95 3.81
N ARG A 76 -2.23 -15.57 4.70
CA ARG A 76 -1.78 -16.63 5.64
C ARG A 76 -1.16 -17.84 4.92
N ASP A 77 -1.59 -18.12 3.70
CA ASP A 77 -1.13 -19.27 2.90
C ASP A 77 0.08 -18.98 2.00
N GLU A 78 0.40 -17.69 1.78
CA GLU A 78 1.49 -17.27 0.89
C GLU A 78 2.71 -16.86 1.70
N ILE A 79 3.52 -17.86 2.06
CA ILE A 79 4.75 -17.65 2.85
C ILE A 79 5.88 -17.14 1.96
N MET A 80 6.39 -15.94 2.24
CA MET A 80 7.55 -15.36 1.55
C MET A 80 8.78 -15.39 2.44
N LYS A 81 9.84 -16.08 2.02
CA LYS A 81 11.09 -16.24 2.79
C LYS A 81 12.18 -15.29 2.27
N PRO A 82 13.16 -14.90 3.10
CA PRO A 82 13.31 -15.25 4.53
C PRO A 82 12.48 -14.38 5.48
N ASP A 83 12.17 -13.13 5.10
CA ASP A 83 11.67 -12.10 6.03
C ASP A 83 10.20 -11.71 5.82
N GLY A 84 9.53 -12.28 4.81
CA GLY A 84 8.21 -11.84 4.39
C GLY A 84 8.28 -10.58 3.54
N GLU A 85 7.12 -10.13 3.08
CA GLU A 85 7.00 -8.86 2.36
C GLU A 85 5.62 -8.25 2.56
N VAL A 86 5.56 -6.93 2.38
CA VAL A 86 4.30 -6.20 2.28
C VAL A 86 4.22 -5.65 0.87
N ARG A 87 3.21 -6.08 0.11
CA ARG A 87 2.94 -5.52 -1.21
C ARG A 87 1.94 -4.39 -1.06
N VAL A 88 2.30 -3.23 -1.60
CA VAL A 88 1.50 -2.01 -1.49
C VAL A 88 0.99 -1.65 -2.87
N VAL A 89 -0.32 -1.45 -2.99
CA VAL A 89 -0.95 -0.88 -4.18
C VAL A 89 -1.66 0.40 -3.78
N VAL A 90 -1.34 1.50 -4.46
CA VAL A 90 -1.94 2.82 -4.27
C VAL A 90 -2.78 3.16 -5.49
N THR A 91 -4.04 3.51 -5.29
CA THR A 91 -4.98 3.78 -6.39
C THR A 91 -6.06 4.77 -5.96
N GLY A 92 -6.55 5.57 -6.91
CA GLY A 92 -7.74 6.40 -6.71
C GLY A 92 -9.07 5.64 -6.87
N LYS A 93 -9.01 4.35 -7.22
CA LYS A 93 -10.18 3.50 -7.41
C LYS A 93 -10.43 2.65 -6.17
N GLY A 94 -11.66 2.71 -5.66
CA GLY A 94 -12.09 1.82 -4.58
C GLY A 94 -12.19 0.36 -5.02
N PRO A 95 -12.29 -0.57 -4.05
CA PRO A 95 -12.46 -2.00 -4.32
C PRO A 95 -13.74 -2.34 -5.12
N GLU A 96 -14.68 -1.39 -5.20
CA GLU A 96 -15.94 -1.50 -5.95
C GLU A 96 -15.87 -1.06 -7.42
N ALA A 97 -14.70 -0.59 -7.92
CA ALA A 97 -14.57 0.12 -9.21
C ALA A 97 -13.74 -0.62 -10.28
#